data_AF-A0A1I9Q570-F1
#
_entry.id   AF-A0A1I9Q570-F1
#
_cell.length_a   1.000
_cell.length_b   1.000
_cell.length_c   1.000
_cell.angle_alpha   90.00
_cell.angle_beta   90.00
_cell.angle_gamma   90.00
#
_symmetry.space_group_name_H-M   'P 1'
#
loop_
_entity.id
_entity.type
_entity.pdbx_description
1 polymer ?
#
loop_
_entity_poly.entity_id
_entity_poly.type
_entity_poly.pdbx_seq_one_letter_code
_entity_poly.pdbx_strand_id
1 'polypeptide(L)'
;QILDLYAEVYQGLMAIPVVKGRKTEKEKFAGGDFTTTVEAFVSASGRGIQGATSHHLGQNFSKMFDIVFEDPETKDKKFVFQNSWGITTRTI
;
A
#
# COMPACT_ATOMS: atom_id res chain seq x y z
N GLN A 1 6.84 -1.93 -6.87
CA GLN A 1 7.22 -3.30 -6.48
C GLN A 1 6.06 -4.05 -5.85
N ILE A 2 5.66 -3.84 -4.58
CA ILE A 2 4.57 -4.65 -3.97
C ILE A 2 3.23 -4.50 -4.72
N LEU A 3 2.88 -3.28 -5.15
CA LEU A 3 1.68 -3.05 -5.94
C LEU A 3 1.65 -3.85 -7.25
N ASP A 4 2.81 -4.04 -7.88
CA ASP A 4 2.93 -4.80 -9.13
C ASP A 4 2.77 -6.30 -8.86
N LEU A 5 3.30 -6.80 -7.74
CA LEU A 5 3.07 -8.18 -7.29
C LEU A 5 1.59 -8.45 -7.01
N TYR A 6 0.87 -7.50 -6.41
CA TYR A 6 -0.58 -7.65 -6.25
C TYR A 6 -1.32 -7.67 -7.58
N ALA A 7 -0.93 -6.82 -8.53
CA ALA A 7 -1.50 -6.89 -9.88
C ALA A 7 -1.23 -8.25 -10.53
N GLU A 8 -0.05 -8.83 -10.35
CA GLU A 8 0.30 -10.16 -10.87
C GLU A 8 -0.49 -11.28 -10.20
N VAL A 9 -0.76 -11.21 -8.89
CA VAL A 9 -1.66 -12.18 -8.23
C VAL A 9 -3.05 -12.12 -8.85
N TYR A 10 -3.62 -10.94 -9.04
CA TYR A 10 -4.95 -10.82 -9.66
C TYR A 10 -4.94 -11.23 -11.14
N GLN A 11 -4.00 -10.72 -11.94
CA GLN A 11 -4.01 -10.89 -13.40
C GLN A 11 -3.39 -12.22 -13.85
N GLY A 12 -2.23 -12.58 -13.29
CA GLY A 12 -1.47 -13.77 -13.67
C GLY A 12 -1.99 -15.06 -13.03
N LEU A 13 -2.35 -15.03 -11.74
CA LEU A 13 -2.84 -16.22 -11.04
C LEU A 13 -4.36 -16.39 -11.12
N MET A 14 -5.12 -15.30 -11.00
CA MET A 14 -6.59 -15.37 -10.88
C MET A 14 -7.33 -14.99 -12.16
N ALA A 15 -6.62 -14.49 -13.18
CA ALA A 15 -7.20 -13.96 -14.41
C ALA A 15 -8.25 -12.84 -14.21
N ILE A 16 -8.13 -12.08 -13.11
CA ILE A 16 -8.99 -10.95 -12.79
C ILE A 16 -8.28 -9.65 -13.19
N PRO A 17 -8.82 -8.84 -14.11
CA PRO A 17 -8.25 -7.55 -14.45
C PRO A 17 -8.39 -6.57 -13.29
N VAL A 18 -7.34 -5.80 -13.03
CA VAL A 18 -7.30 -4.77 -12.00
C VAL A 18 -6.67 -3.49 -12.50
N VAL A 19 -7.06 -2.36 -11.93
CA VAL A 19 -6.51 -1.04 -12.22
C VAL A 19 -5.61 -0.62 -11.06
N LYS A 20 -4.32 -0.37 -11.35
CA LYS A 20 -3.38 0.22 -10.39
C LYS A 20 -3.67 1.71 -10.23
N GLY A 21 -3.68 2.22 -9.01
CA GLY A 21 -3.91 3.64 -8.74
C GLY A 21 -3.41 4.13 -7.40
N ARG A 22 -3.55 5.43 -7.17
CA ARG A 22 -3.30 6.10 -5.89
C ARG A 22 -4.64 6.56 -5.30
N LYS A 23 -4.89 6.27 -4.02
CA LYS A 23 -6.07 6.75 -3.32
C LYS A 23 -6.01 8.28 -3.18
N THR A 24 -7.17 8.91 -3.17
CA THR A 24 -7.29 10.35 -2.84
C THR A 24 -6.88 10.59 -1.39
N GLU A 25 -6.62 11.84 -1.02
CA GLU A 25 -6.25 12.18 0.36
C GLU A 25 -7.33 11.78 1.39
N LYS A 26 -8.60 11.78 0.99
CA LYS A 26 -9.72 11.35 1.86
C LYS A 26 -9.77 9.82 2.06
N GLU A 27 -9.34 9.06 1.06
CA GLU A 27 -9.45 7.59 1.04
C GLU A 27 -8.12 6.88 1.33
N LYS A 28 -7.02 7.62 1.49
CA LYS A 28 -5.72 7.03 1.86
C LYS A 28 -5.77 6.56 3.31
N PHE A 29 -4.88 5.64 3.67
CA PHE A 29 -4.65 5.30 5.06
C PHE A 29 -4.16 6.54 5.82
N ALA A 30 -4.88 6.95 6.87
CA ALA A 30 -4.65 8.19 7.58
C ALA A 30 -3.23 8.30 8.19
N GLY A 31 -2.62 7.17 8.55
CA GLY A 31 -1.26 7.14 9.09
C GLY A 31 -0.14 7.14 8.04
N GLY A 32 -0.47 7.18 6.75
CA GLY A 32 0.53 7.16 5.67
C GLY A 32 0.56 8.44 4.84
N ASP A 33 1.73 8.70 4.25
CA ASP A 33 1.93 9.82 3.33
C ASP A 33 1.09 9.63 2.07
N PHE A 34 1.11 8.42 1.50
CA PHE A 34 0.23 8.03 0.42
C PHE A 34 -0.13 6.55 0.42
N THR A 35 -1.24 6.22 -0.23
CA THR A 35 -1.74 4.85 -0.40
C THR A 35 -1.94 4.54 -1.87
N THR A 36 -1.38 3.41 -2.30
CA THR A 36 -1.59 2.82 -3.62
C THR A 36 -2.46 1.57 -3.52
N THR A 37 -3.17 1.26 -4.59
CA THR A 37 -4.24 0.25 -4.59
C THR A 37 -4.35 -0.43 -5.95
N VAL A 38 -4.80 -1.69 -5.95
CA VAL A 38 -5.35 -2.35 -7.14
C VAL A 38 -6.87 -2.40 -6.98
N GLU A 39 -7.61 -1.83 -7.92
CA GLU A 39 -9.07 -1.81 -7.92
C GLU A 39 -9.60 -2.86 -8.90
N ALA A 40 -10.56 -3.66 -8.46
CA ALA A 40 -11.30 -4.61 -9.29
C ALA A 40 -12.76 -4.15 -9.44
N PHE A 41 -13.48 -4.75 -10.39
CA PHE A 41 -14.87 -4.43 -10.67
C PHE A 41 -15.73 -5.69 -10.83
N VAL A 42 -16.87 -5.73 -10.14
CA VAL A 42 -17.82 -6.83 -10.22
C VAL A 42 -18.96 -6.43 -11.14
N SER A 43 -18.88 -6.84 -12.41
CA SER A 43 -19.81 -6.43 -13.48
C SER A 43 -21.27 -6.75 -13.18
N ALA A 44 -21.55 -7.93 -12.62
CA ALA A 44 -22.91 -8.37 -12.30
C ALA A 44 -23.63 -7.45 -11.29
N SER A 45 -22.88 -6.72 -10.45
CA SER A 45 -23.45 -5.80 -9.45
C SER A 45 -23.13 -4.33 -9.71
N GLY A 46 -22.27 -4.04 -10.69
CA GLY A 46 -21.81 -2.68 -10.99
C GLY A 46 -20.93 -2.05 -9.89
N ARG A 47 -20.27 -2.84 -9.03
CA ARG A 47 -19.54 -2.34 -7.87
C ARG A 47 -18.03 -2.43 -8.05
N GLY A 48 -17.33 -1.34 -7.73
CA GLY A 48 -15.89 -1.32 -7.53
C GLY A 48 -15.51 -1.91 -6.17
N ILE A 49 -14.37 -2.57 -6.11
CA ILE A 49 -13.84 -3.19 -4.89
C ILE A 49 -12.33 -3.06 -4.83
N GLN A 50 -11.81 -2.59 -3.69
CA GLN A 50 -10.38 -2.56 -3.44
C GLN A 50 -9.86 -3.99 -3.27
N GLY A 51 -8.94 -4.40 -4.13
CA GLY A 51 -8.39 -5.75 -4.16
C GLY A 51 -7.18 -5.95 -3.24
N ALA A 52 -6.29 -4.96 -3.17
CA ALA A 52 -5.14 -4.96 -2.25
C ALA A 52 -4.61 -3.53 -2.06
N THR A 53 -3.79 -3.31 -1.04
CA THR A 53 -3.30 -1.98 -0.67
C THR A 53 -1.81 -1.98 -0.32
N SER A 54 -1.11 -0.92 -0.71
CA SER A 54 0.30 -0.68 -0.37
C SER A 54 0.50 0.77 0.00
N HIS A 55 1.01 1.02 1.21
CA HIS A 55 1.15 2.32 1.82
C HIS A 55 2.62 2.71 1.90
N HIS A 56 2.92 3.95 1.51
CA HIS A 56 4.13 4.62 1.97
C HIS A 56 3.77 5.38 3.23
N LEU A 57 4.35 4.94 4.35
CA LEU A 57 4.03 5.48 5.68
C LEU A 57 4.85 6.73 6.01
N GLY A 58 5.85 7.05 5.18
CA GLY A 58 6.81 8.10 5.50
C GLY A 58 7.52 7.80 6.81
N GLN A 59 7.60 8.81 7.66
CA GLN A 59 8.13 8.73 9.02
C GLN A 59 7.03 8.86 10.09
N ASN A 60 5.75 8.74 9.72
CA ASN A 60 4.64 8.98 10.65
C ASN A 60 4.67 7.99 11.83
N PHE A 61 4.83 6.70 11.51
CA PHE A 61 4.90 5.65 12.51
C PHE A 61 6.25 5.62 13.24
N SER A 62 7.36 5.84 12.54
CA SER A 62 8.68 5.87 13.16
C SER A 62 8.79 6.99 14.21
N LYS A 63 8.16 8.14 13.98
CA LYS A 63 8.08 9.21 14.99
C LYS A 63 7.18 8.82 16.16
N MET A 64 6.03 8.20 15.88
CA MET A 64 5.09 7.76 16.91
C MET A 64 5.67 6.70 17.84
N PHE A 65 6.53 5.82 17.33
CA PHE A 65 7.09 4.67 18.06
C PHE A 65 8.61 4.80 18.34
N ASP A 66 9.19 5.98 18.14
CA ASP A 66 10.63 6.25 18.33
C ASP A 66 11.58 5.26 17.62
N ILE A 67 11.25 4.92 16.36
CA ILE A 67 12.03 3.99 15.54
C ILE A 67 13.11 4.78 14.80
N VAL A 68 14.31 4.79 15.35
CA VAL A 68 15.46 5.54 14.84
C VAL A 68 16.63 4.65 14.45
N PHE A 69 17.44 5.11 13.50
CA PHE A 69 18.75 4.55 13.16
C PHE A 69 19.82 5.64 13.22
N GLU A 70 21.08 5.25 13.35
CA GLU A 70 22.21 6.16 13.26
C GLU A 70 22.66 6.27 11.80
N ASP A 71 22.72 7.50 11.29
CA ASP A 71 23.18 7.77 9.94
C ASP A 71 24.66 7.37 9.79
N PRO A 72 25.01 6.52 8.81
CA PRO A 72 26.37 6.01 8.69
C PRO A 72 27.40 7.10 8.36
N GLU A 73 26.97 8.18 7.70
CA GLU A 73 27.82 9.30 7.27
C GLU A 73 27.87 10.41 8.32
N THR A 74 26.71 10.85 8.79
CA THR A 74 26.61 12.01 9.69
C THR A 74 26.63 11.66 11.18
N LYS A 75 26.42 10.38 11.53
CA LYS A 75 26.27 9.89 12.91
C LYS A 75 25.06 10.44 13.66
N ASP A 76 24.17 11.14 12.96
CA ASP A 76 22.93 11.66 13.54
C ASP A 76 21.88 10.56 13.69
N LYS A 77 21.02 10.67 14.71
CA LYS A 77 19.82 9.84 14.81
C LYS A 77 18.76 10.31 13.82
N LYS A 78 18.32 9.43 12.93
CA LYS A 78 17.26 9.69 11.94
C LYS A 78 16.11 8.70 12.08
N PHE A 79 14.89 9.16 11.82
CA PHE A 79 13.70 8.29 11.77
C PHE A 79 13.67 7.47 10.48
N VAL A 80 13.31 6.20 10.58
CA VAL A 80 13.22 5.31 9.41
C VAL A 80 12.02 5.66 8.52
N PHE A 81 12.18 5.55 7.20
CA PHE A 81 11.04 5.54 6.28
C PHE A 81 10.42 4.14 6.22
N GLN A 82 9.09 4.07 6.32
CA GLN A 82 8.38 2.80 6.41
C GLN A 82 7.37 2.61 5.27
N ASN A 83 7.11 1.35 4.95
CA ASN A 83 6.01 0.93 4.09
C ASN A 83 5.21 -0.17 4.81
N SER A 84 3.92 -0.26 4.55
CA SER A 84 3.09 -1.42 4.91
C SER A 84 2.21 -1.81 3.73
N TRP A 85 1.78 -3.06 3.67
CA TRP A 85 1.00 -3.57 2.55
C TRP A 85 0.20 -4.79 2.99
N GLY A 86 -0.96 -4.98 2.36
CA GLY A 86 -1.85 -6.08 2.70
C GLY A 86 -2.71 -6.56 1.54
N ILE A 87 -2.92 -7.87 1.51
CA ILE A 87 -3.85 -8.61 0.66
C ILE A 87 -4.56 -9.63 1.54
N THR A 88 -5.81 -9.98 1.22
CA THR A 88 -6.63 -10.87 2.05
C THR A 88 -7.34 -11.90 1.18
N THR A 89 -8.00 -12.88 1.80
CA THR A 89 -8.85 -13.85 1.11
C THR A 89 -10.06 -13.25 0.41
N ARG A 90 -10.31 -11.94 0.53
CA ARG A 90 -11.23 -11.19 -0.35
C ARG A 90 -10.97 -11.43 -1.84
N THR A 91 -9.75 -11.86 -2.19
CA THR A 91 -9.40 -12.28 -3.55
C THR A 91 -10.28 -13.41 -4.08
N ILE A 92 -10.73 -14.33 -3.22
CA ILE A 92 -11.55 -15.52 -3.54
C ILE A 92 -13.04 -15.15 -3.52
#